data_AF-A0A931RH49-F1
#
_entry.id   AF-A0A931RH49-F1
#
_cell.length_a   1.000
_cell.length_b   1.000
_cell.length_c   1.000
_cell.angle_alpha   90.00
_cell.angle_beta   90.00
_cell.angle_gamma   90.00
#
_symmetry.space_group_name_H-M   'P 1'
#
loop_
_entity.id
_entity.type
_entity.pdbx_description
1 polymer ?
#
loop_
_entity_poly.entity_id
_entity_poly.type
_entity_poly.pdbx_seq_one_letter_code
_entity_poly.pdbx_strand_id
1 'polypeptide(L)'
;MIKITNYKSQITNNKAGLTLIELMIVMAIIAVLAALIMGNLYILPRMRDTERKSELAQIQHAIEQYKIDSELYLSPYFPGGSCGPTVGSNCTQGLGDSTCGKIYLRSIPTDPNGTNYANCGNYYYEVDAVNNNIYRLAACLENKNDTGPDVQANTIAGFSCSTNKIFLLTNNP
;
A
#
# COMPACT_ATOMS: atom_id res chain seq x y z
N MET A 1 34.46 -55.05 59.52
CA MET A 1 33.56 -55.90 58.71
C MET A 1 32.44 -54.99 58.18
N ILE A 2 32.44 -54.65 56.89
CA ILE A 2 31.45 -53.75 56.26
C ILE A 2 30.74 -54.55 55.17
N LYS A 3 29.41 -54.69 55.26
CA LYS A 3 28.59 -55.30 54.20
C LYS A 3 28.14 -54.20 53.25
N ILE A 4 28.58 -54.28 52.00
CA ILE A 4 28.10 -53.42 50.91
C ILE A 4 26.92 -54.13 50.25
N THR A 5 25.73 -53.53 50.32
CA THR A 5 24.52 -54.05 49.68
C THR A 5 24.39 -53.43 48.29
N ASN A 6 24.46 -54.24 47.24
CA ASN A 6 24.32 -53.79 45.85
C ASN A 6 22.83 -53.48 45.54
N TYR A 7 22.52 -52.22 45.25
CA TYR A 7 21.20 -51.81 44.77
C TYR A 7 21.13 -51.90 43.25
N LYS A 8 20.38 -52.88 42.71
CA LYS A 8 20.09 -52.99 41.28
C LYS A 8 18.96 -52.02 40.92
N SER A 9 19.31 -50.89 40.31
CA SER A 9 18.35 -49.97 39.68
C SER A 9 17.71 -50.64 38.46
N GLN A 10 16.44 -51.01 38.57
CA GLN A 10 15.65 -51.51 37.44
C GLN A 10 15.11 -50.32 36.64
N ILE A 11 15.80 -49.94 35.56
CA ILE A 11 15.27 -48.95 34.60
C ILE A 11 14.12 -49.63 33.84
N THR A 12 12.89 -49.36 34.24
CA THR A 12 11.68 -49.79 33.53
C THR A 12 11.57 -48.98 32.23
N ASN A 13 11.91 -49.61 31.10
CA ASN A 13 11.70 -49.04 29.77
C ASN A 13 10.20 -48.99 29.46
N ASN A 14 9.53 -47.93 29.91
CA ASN A 14 8.13 -47.66 29.58
C ASN A 14 8.07 -47.09 28.16
N LYS A 15 8.13 -47.98 27.15
CA LYS A 15 7.95 -47.61 25.74
C LYS A 15 6.46 -47.34 25.49
N ALA A 16 6.00 -46.14 25.83
CA ALA A 16 4.71 -45.65 25.39
C ALA A 16 4.79 -45.37 23.87
N GLY A 17 4.08 -46.17 23.08
CA GLY A 17 3.89 -45.95 21.65
C GLY A 17 2.60 -45.17 21.41
N LEU A 18 2.59 -44.32 20.38
CA LEU A 18 1.37 -43.70 19.88
C LEU A 18 0.40 -44.77 19.38
N THR A 19 -0.88 -44.59 19.70
CA THR A 19 -1.92 -45.48 19.17
C THR A 19 -2.30 -45.09 17.74
N LEU A 20 -2.77 -46.05 16.94
CA LEU A 20 -3.25 -45.78 15.57
C LEU A 20 -4.36 -44.72 15.55
N ILE A 21 -5.26 -44.75 16.52
CA ILE A 21 -6.36 -43.80 16.61
C ILE A 21 -5.89 -42.39 16.96
N GLU A 22 -4.85 -42.27 17.78
CA GLU A 22 -4.27 -40.99 18.18
C GLU A 22 -3.58 -40.32 16.99
N LEU A 23 -2.86 -41.08 16.16
CA LEU A 23 -2.31 -40.58 14.91
C LEU A 23 -3.42 -40.18 13.90
N MET A 24 -4.52 -40.94 13.86
CA MET A 24 -5.65 -40.65 12.97
C MET A 24 -6.33 -39.32 13.32
N ILE A 25 -6.54 -39.06 14.61
CA ILE A 25 -7.13 -37.80 15.09
C ILE A 25 -6.21 -36.61 14.77
N VAL A 26 -4.90 -36.77 14.93
CA VAL A 26 -3.92 -35.71 14.62
C VAL A 26 -3.95 -35.35 13.13
N MET A 27 -3.97 -36.34 12.23
CA MET A 27 -4.08 -36.07 10.79
C MET A 27 -5.39 -35.40 10.43
N ALA A 28 -6.50 -35.78 11.07
CA ALA A 28 -7.79 -35.12 10.87
C ALA A 28 -7.76 -33.64 11.29
N ILE A 29 -7.17 -33.33 12.45
CA ILE A 29 -7.03 -31.94 12.92
C ILE A 29 -6.12 -31.13 11.99
N ILE A 30 -4.98 -31.70 11.55
CA ILE A 30 -4.07 -31.02 10.60
C ILE A 30 -4.77 -30.73 9.27
N ALA A 31 -5.56 -31.67 8.74
CA ALA A 31 -6.30 -31.47 7.49
C ALA A 31 -7.31 -30.31 7.60
N VAL A 32 -8.04 -30.21 8.71
CA VAL A 32 -8.98 -29.10 8.96
C VAL A 32 -8.23 -27.77 9.10
N LEU A 33 -7.16 -27.72 9.87
CA LEU A 33 -6.36 -26.50 10.05
C LEU A 33 -5.70 -26.04 8.74
N ALA A 34 -5.19 -26.97 7.94
CA ALA A 34 -4.59 -26.66 6.64
C ALA A 34 -5.61 -26.03 5.67
N ALA A 35 -6.87 -26.51 5.68
CA ALA A 35 -7.93 -25.95 4.85
C ALA A 35 -8.29 -24.50 5.21
N LEU A 36 -8.20 -24.12 6.49
CA LEU A 36 -8.52 -22.76 6.94
C LEU A 36 -7.44 -21.73 6.54
N ILE A 37 -6.17 -22.12 6.47
CA ILE A 37 -5.06 -21.20 6.21
C ILE A 37 -5.01 -20.75 4.74
N MET A 38 -5.51 -21.55 3.79
CA MET A 38 -5.43 -21.24 2.37
C MET A 38 -6.30 -20.04 1.92
N GLY A 39 -7.21 -19.56 2.77
CA GLY A 39 -8.27 -18.63 2.36
C GLY A 39 -7.92 -17.15 2.19
N ASN A 40 -6.71 -16.68 2.53
CA ASN A 40 -6.53 -15.23 2.80
C ASN A 40 -5.74 -14.40 1.78
N LEU A 41 -5.42 -14.92 0.59
CA LEU A 41 -4.60 -14.18 -0.39
C LEU A 41 -5.38 -13.11 -1.18
N TYR A 42 -6.71 -13.16 -1.19
CA TYR A 42 -7.54 -12.28 -2.02
C TYR A 42 -7.88 -10.92 -1.39
N ILE A 43 -7.60 -10.73 -0.10
CA ILE A 43 -7.98 -9.52 0.64
C ILE A 43 -6.91 -8.43 0.54
N LEU A 44 -5.64 -8.81 0.43
CA LEU A 44 -4.50 -7.87 0.41
C LEU A 44 -4.61 -6.80 -0.70
N PRO A 45 -4.93 -7.14 -1.98
CA PRO A 45 -5.04 -6.13 -3.03
C PRO A 45 -6.13 -5.09 -2.74
N ARG A 46 -7.26 -5.52 -2.17
CA ARG A 46 -8.39 -4.63 -1.84
C ARG A 46 -8.05 -3.67 -0.70
N MET A 47 -7.33 -4.14 0.32
CA MET A 47 -6.89 -3.27 1.42
C MET A 47 -5.93 -2.18 0.90
N ARG A 48 -4.99 -2.55 0.04
CA ARG A 48 -4.03 -1.61 -0.55
C ARG A 48 -4.68 -0.63 -1.51
N ASP A 49 -5.65 -1.08 -2.31
CA ASP A 49 -6.44 -0.19 -3.16
C ASP A 49 -7.27 0.81 -2.32
N THR A 50 -7.76 0.40 -1.15
CA THR A 50 -8.44 1.30 -0.21
C THR A 50 -7.49 2.34 0.38
N GLU A 51 -6.27 1.93 0.73
CA GLU A 51 -5.20 2.82 1.20
C GLU A 51 -4.82 3.85 0.11
N ARG A 52 -4.57 3.39 -1.14
CA ARG A 52 -4.28 4.28 -2.28
C ARG A 52 -5.37 5.32 -2.51
N LYS A 53 -6.64 4.91 -2.49
CA LYS A 53 -7.80 5.81 -2.65
C LYS A 53 -7.82 6.90 -1.57
N SER A 54 -7.53 6.52 -0.32
CA SER A 54 -7.44 7.47 0.79
C SER A 54 -6.25 8.43 0.65
N GLU A 55 -5.09 7.93 0.21
CA GLU A 55 -3.89 8.75 -0.02
C GLU A 55 -4.10 9.75 -1.15
N LEU A 56 -4.72 9.33 -2.26
CA LEU A 56 -5.10 10.22 -3.36
C LEU A 56 -6.05 11.33 -2.91
N ALA A 57 -7.05 11.02 -2.07
CA ALA A 57 -7.95 12.04 -1.52
C ALA A 57 -7.20 13.07 -0.66
N GLN A 58 -6.22 12.63 0.15
CA GLN A 58 -5.38 13.54 0.93
C GLN A 58 -4.52 14.44 0.04
N ILE A 59 -3.93 13.88 -1.02
CA ILE A 59 -3.16 14.64 -2.01
C ILE A 59 -4.06 15.64 -2.72
N GLN A 60 -5.27 15.23 -3.13
CA GLN A 60 -6.25 16.10 -3.77
C GLN A 60 -6.59 17.30 -2.89
N HIS A 61 -6.92 17.07 -1.62
CA HIS A 61 -7.21 18.15 -0.67
C HIS A 61 -6.06 19.15 -0.55
N ALA A 62 -4.82 18.67 -0.51
CA ALA A 62 -3.66 19.55 -0.44
C ALA A 62 -3.48 20.38 -1.73
N ILE A 63 -3.71 19.78 -2.90
CA ILE A 63 -3.67 20.49 -4.20
C ILE A 63 -4.74 21.58 -4.27
N GLU A 64 -5.96 21.29 -3.80
CA GLU A 64 -7.05 22.26 -3.75
C GLU A 64 -6.76 23.40 -2.78
N GLN A 65 -6.21 23.11 -1.60
CA GLN A 65 -5.77 24.15 -0.66
C GLN A 65 -4.68 25.04 -1.26
N TYR A 66 -3.71 24.44 -1.97
CA TYR A 66 -2.69 25.20 -2.69
C TYR A 66 -3.30 26.11 -3.76
N LYS A 67 -4.29 25.62 -4.51
CA LYS A 67 -5.00 26.40 -5.53
C LYS A 67 -5.71 27.62 -4.94
N ILE A 68 -6.32 27.48 -3.76
CA ILE A 68 -6.98 28.58 -3.06
C ILE A 68 -5.97 29.69 -2.72
N ASP A 69 -4.76 29.33 -2.32
CA ASP A 69 -3.74 30.28 -1.88
C ASP A 69 -2.89 30.87 -3.02
N SER A 70 -2.67 30.13 -4.11
CA SER A 70 -1.76 30.51 -5.21
C SER A 70 -2.48 30.88 -6.52
N GLU A 71 -3.81 30.76 -6.55
CA GLU A 71 -4.68 31.00 -7.71
C GLU A 71 -4.36 30.15 -8.96
N LEU A 72 -3.40 29.22 -8.90
CA LEU A 72 -2.96 28.34 -9.99
C LEU A 72 -2.74 26.90 -9.49
N TYR A 73 -2.98 25.90 -10.35
CA TYR A 73 -2.55 24.54 -10.03
C TYR A 73 -1.06 24.38 -10.33
N LEU A 74 -0.42 23.39 -9.69
CA LEU A 74 0.99 23.11 -9.87
C LEU A 74 1.27 22.66 -11.32
N SER A 75 2.29 23.23 -11.97
CA SER A 75 2.76 22.67 -13.24
C SER A 75 3.24 21.21 -13.04
N PRO A 76 3.00 20.29 -14.00
CA PRO A 76 3.52 18.91 -13.95
C PRO A 76 5.05 18.84 -13.89
N TYR A 77 5.74 19.94 -14.22
CA TYR A 77 7.14 20.12 -13.87
C TYR A 77 7.20 20.90 -12.56
N PHE A 78 7.48 20.20 -11.46
CA PHE A 78 7.72 20.78 -10.13
C PHE A 78 8.73 21.93 -10.25
N PRO A 79 8.31 23.21 -10.25
CA PRO A 79 9.24 24.28 -10.55
C PRO A 79 9.94 24.66 -9.26
N GLY A 80 11.28 24.51 -9.27
CA GLY A 80 12.17 25.27 -8.41
C GLY A 80 11.99 26.76 -8.68
N GLY A 81 11.08 27.38 -7.93
CA GLY A 81 10.96 28.81 -7.73
C GLY A 81 10.93 29.09 -6.23
N SER A 82 11.41 30.26 -5.82
CA SER A 82 11.69 30.59 -4.40
C SER A 82 10.48 30.60 -3.45
N CYS A 83 9.25 30.41 -3.96
CA CYS A 83 8.01 30.18 -3.18
C CYS A 83 7.12 29.08 -3.82
N GLY A 84 7.72 28.05 -4.42
CA GLY A 84 7.00 26.96 -5.09
C GLY A 84 7.02 25.67 -4.27
N PRO A 85 5.96 24.84 -4.34
CA PRO A 85 5.94 23.52 -3.69
C PRO A 85 7.12 22.69 -4.17
N THR A 86 8.06 22.41 -3.25
CA THR A 86 9.21 21.56 -3.54
C THR A 86 8.79 20.12 -3.34
N VAL A 87 8.17 19.51 -4.35
CA VAL A 87 8.07 18.05 -4.36
C VAL A 87 9.41 17.53 -4.88
N GLY A 88 10.31 17.26 -3.96
CA GLY A 88 11.56 16.56 -4.27
C GLY A 88 11.27 15.19 -4.88
N SER A 89 12.15 14.75 -5.77
CA SER A 89 12.16 13.46 -6.49
C SER A 89 12.18 12.20 -5.59
N ASN A 90 12.03 12.35 -4.27
CA ASN A 90 12.15 11.29 -3.27
C ASN A 90 10.98 11.22 -2.27
N CYS A 91 9.86 11.94 -2.46
CA CYS A 91 8.59 11.76 -1.70
C CYS A 91 8.62 12.08 -0.20
N THR A 92 9.82 12.27 0.32
CA THR A 92 10.15 12.80 1.63
C THR A 92 9.79 14.27 1.77
N GLN A 93 9.56 14.95 0.65
CA GLN A 93 9.11 16.34 0.61
C GLN A 93 7.65 16.36 0.15
N GLY A 94 6.79 16.95 0.98
CA GLY A 94 5.37 17.08 0.68
C GLY A 94 5.02 18.32 -0.15
N LEU A 95 3.73 18.63 -0.19
CA LEU A 95 3.21 19.81 -0.86
C LEU A 95 3.26 21.01 0.08
N GLY A 96 4.23 21.90 -0.11
CA GLY A 96 4.33 23.07 0.75
C GLY A 96 5.48 23.97 0.36
N ASP A 97 5.34 25.21 0.77
CA ASP A 97 6.38 26.20 0.66
C ASP A 97 7.11 26.30 2.00
N SER A 98 8.26 25.61 2.10
CA SER A 98 9.13 25.72 3.27
C SER A 98 9.78 27.10 3.40
N THR A 99 9.77 27.91 2.33
CA THR A 99 10.37 29.25 2.27
C THR A 99 9.35 30.34 2.63
N CYS A 100 8.08 30.19 2.23
CA CYS A 100 7.03 31.22 2.41
C CYS A 100 5.92 30.78 3.40
N GLY A 101 6.11 29.65 4.10
CA GLY A 101 5.55 29.41 5.44
C GLY A 101 4.25 28.59 5.52
N LYS A 102 3.77 28.03 4.41
CA LYS A 102 2.56 27.18 4.39
C LYS A 102 2.86 25.78 3.88
N ILE A 103 2.44 24.78 4.66
CA ILE A 103 2.56 23.36 4.32
C ILE A 103 1.14 22.80 4.15
N TYR A 104 0.81 22.32 2.96
CA TYR A 104 -0.49 21.73 2.62
C TYR A 104 -0.48 20.21 2.77
N LEU A 105 0.68 19.59 2.52
CA LEU A 105 0.94 18.18 2.77
C LEU A 105 2.39 18.05 3.25
N ARG A 106 2.60 17.33 4.35
CA ARG A 106 3.94 17.21 4.96
C ARG A 106 4.88 16.31 4.16
N SER A 107 4.35 15.21 3.63
CA SER A 107 5.05 14.23 2.81
C SER A 107 4.05 13.56 1.89
N ILE A 108 4.44 13.29 0.66
CA ILE A 108 3.59 12.51 -0.24
C ILE A 108 3.63 11.05 0.23
N PRO A 109 2.48 10.43 0.52
CA PRO A 109 2.43 9.01 0.82
C PRO A 109 3.07 8.19 -0.30
N THR A 110 3.76 7.12 0.05
CA THR A 110 4.41 6.25 -0.94
C THR A 110 3.53 5.03 -1.15
N ASP A 111 3.16 4.75 -2.41
CA ASP A 111 2.39 3.55 -2.73
C ASP A 111 3.09 2.30 -2.14
N PRO A 112 2.39 1.46 -1.35
CA PRO A 112 2.95 0.25 -0.76
C PRO A 112 3.63 -0.71 -1.76
N ASN A 113 3.30 -0.62 -3.05
CA ASN A 113 3.87 -1.43 -4.14
C ASN A 113 4.78 -0.64 -5.10
N GLY A 114 5.06 0.63 -4.81
CA GLY A 114 5.83 1.51 -5.68
C GLY A 114 7.27 1.02 -5.85
N THR A 115 7.65 0.64 -7.08
CA THR A 115 9.03 0.29 -7.42
C THR A 115 9.85 1.49 -7.90
N ASN A 116 9.19 2.61 -8.21
CA ASN A 116 9.81 3.84 -8.68
C ASN A 116 9.58 5.00 -7.70
N TYR A 117 10.65 5.40 -7.01
CA TYR A 117 10.65 6.51 -6.06
C TYR A 117 10.49 7.89 -6.72
N ALA A 118 10.75 8.00 -8.03
CA ALA A 118 10.70 9.26 -8.76
C ALA A 118 9.31 9.94 -8.76
N ASN A 119 8.22 9.19 -8.53
CA ASN A 119 6.84 9.68 -8.47
C ASN A 119 6.07 9.21 -7.22
N CYS A 120 6.78 8.86 -6.13
CA CYS A 120 6.14 8.37 -4.90
C CYS A 120 5.39 7.05 -5.08
N GLY A 121 5.96 6.21 -5.94
CA GLY A 121 5.37 4.96 -6.37
C GLY A 121 4.53 5.15 -7.62
N ASN A 122 3.35 4.53 -7.66
CA ASN A 122 2.45 4.54 -8.82
C ASN A 122 1.41 5.67 -8.76
N TYR A 123 1.76 6.84 -8.23
CA TYR A 123 0.93 8.03 -8.29
C TYR A 123 1.26 8.87 -9.52
N TYR A 124 0.21 9.37 -10.18
CA TYR A 124 0.30 10.19 -11.37
C TYR A 124 -0.39 11.51 -11.13
N TYR A 125 0.27 12.62 -11.48
CA TYR A 125 -0.31 13.95 -11.44
C TYR A 125 0.06 14.71 -12.71
N GLU A 126 -0.94 15.33 -13.34
CA GLU A 126 -0.77 16.18 -14.51
C GLU A 126 -1.75 17.35 -14.42
N VAL A 127 -1.30 18.54 -14.83
CA VAL A 127 -2.20 19.66 -15.14
C VAL A 127 -2.31 19.76 -16.65
N ASP A 128 -3.54 19.97 -17.12
CA ASP A 128 -3.83 20.12 -18.53
C ASP A 128 -3.05 21.31 -19.11
N ALA A 129 -2.24 21.04 -20.13
CA ALA A 129 -1.35 22.03 -20.72
C ALA A 129 -2.09 23.17 -21.44
N VAL A 130 -3.37 22.97 -21.79
CA VAL A 130 -4.22 23.97 -22.44
C VAL A 130 -5.00 24.75 -21.38
N ASN A 131 -5.53 24.06 -20.38
CA ASN A 131 -6.26 24.65 -19.27
C ASN A 131 -5.52 24.40 -17.94
N ASN A 132 -4.69 25.34 -17.52
CA ASN A 132 -3.97 25.31 -16.23
C ASN A 132 -4.90 25.26 -14.98
N ASN A 133 -6.21 25.19 -15.19
CA ASN A 133 -7.27 25.03 -14.22
C ASN A 133 -7.86 23.61 -14.20
N ILE A 134 -7.33 22.64 -14.95
CA ILE A 134 -7.79 21.24 -14.92
C ILE A 134 -6.60 20.37 -14.53
N TYR A 135 -6.77 19.51 -13.53
CA TYR A 135 -5.77 18.50 -13.17
C TYR A 135 -6.32 17.09 -13.23
N ARG A 136 -5.41 16.14 -13.38
CA ARG A 136 -5.63 14.70 -13.29
C ARG A 136 -4.70 14.14 -12.22
N LEU A 137 -5.28 13.44 -11.26
CA LEU A 137 -4.57 12.75 -10.20
C LEU A 137 -5.01 11.28 -10.22
N ALA A 138 -4.08 10.35 -10.42
CA ALA A 138 -4.41 8.94 -10.57
C ALA A 138 -3.49 7.99 -9.83
N ALA A 139 -4.00 6.79 -9.52
CA ALA A 139 -3.21 5.65 -9.06
C ALA A 139 -3.62 4.36 -9.76
N CYS A 140 -2.67 3.44 -9.92
CA CYS A 140 -2.96 2.08 -10.39
C CYS A 140 -3.67 1.26 -9.31
N LEU A 141 -4.71 0.53 -9.70
CA LEU A 141 -5.40 -0.41 -8.80
C LEU A 141 -4.94 -1.84 -9.05
N GLU A 142 -4.86 -2.66 -8.01
CA GLU A 142 -4.53 -4.09 -8.13
C GLU A 142 -5.78 -4.95 -8.38
N ASN A 143 -6.93 -4.52 -7.85
CA ASN A 143 -8.19 -5.21 -8.03
C ASN A 143 -8.83 -4.89 -9.39
N LYS A 144 -8.69 -5.81 -10.35
CA LYS A 144 -9.31 -5.71 -11.69
C LYS A 144 -10.84 -5.59 -11.65
N ASN A 145 -11.46 -6.09 -10.58
CA ASN A 145 -12.91 -6.14 -10.40
C ASN A 145 -13.43 -4.98 -9.56
N ASP A 146 -12.62 -3.96 -9.28
CA ASP A 146 -13.12 -2.75 -8.61
C ASP A 146 -14.02 -1.95 -9.56
N THR A 147 -15.23 -1.65 -9.07
CA THR A 147 -16.28 -0.90 -9.78
C THR A 147 -16.71 0.32 -8.97
N GLY A 148 -15.85 0.82 -8.08
CA GLY A 148 -16.13 2.02 -7.31
C GLY A 148 -16.32 3.27 -8.18
N PRO A 149 -16.88 4.34 -7.61
CA PRO A 149 -16.86 5.64 -8.27
C PRO A 149 -15.41 6.04 -8.58
N ASP A 150 -15.19 6.72 -9.70
CA ASP A 150 -13.89 7.21 -10.16
C ASP A 150 -12.88 6.12 -10.60
N VAL A 151 -13.28 4.85 -10.57
CA VAL A 151 -12.49 3.74 -11.12
C VAL A 151 -12.75 3.61 -12.61
N GLN A 152 -11.68 3.69 -13.41
CA GLN A 152 -11.77 3.62 -14.87
C GLN A 152 -10.61 2.85 -15.50
N ALA A 153 -10.74 2.58 -16.81
CA ALA A 153 -9.64 2.04 -17.59
C ALA A 153 -8.54 3.09 -17.72
N ASN A 154 -7.28 2.66 -17.68
CA ASN A 154 -6.17 3.58 -17.85
C ASN A 154 -6.14 4.15 -19.27
N THR A 155 -6.34 5.46 -19.39
CA THR A 155 -6.32 6.22 -20.64
C THR A 155 -5.19 7.24 -20.68
N ILE A 156 -4.36 7.29 -19.63
CA ILE A 156 -3.31 8.29 -19.46
C ILE A 156 -2.07 7.83 -20.24
N ALA A 157 -1.66 8.62 -21.22
CA ALA A 157 -0.47 8.32 -22.01
C ALA A 157 0.80 8.35 -21.15
N GLY A 158 1.65 7.33 -21.27
CA GLY A 158 2.91 7.23 -20.52
C GLY A 158 2.78 6.75 -19.07
N PHE A 159 1.56 6.65 -18.53
CA PHE A 159 1.30 6.00 -17.25
C PHE A 159 0.80 4.57 -17.52
N SER A 160 1.48 3.54 -17.01
CA SER A 160 1.11 2.15 -17.27
C SER A 160 0.84 1.39 -15.97
N CYS A 161 -0.26 0.64 -15.94
CA CYS A 161 -0.71 -0.13 -14.78
C CYS A 161 -0.85 -1.60 -15.16
N SER A 162 -0.37 -2.51 -14.31
CA SER A 162 -0.40 -3.96 -14.56
C SER A 162 -1.81 -4.51 -14.82
N THR A 163 -2.82 -3.92 -14.20
CA THR A 163 -4.24 -4.31 -14.30
C THR A 163 -5.02 -3.52 -15.36
N ASN A 164 -4.39 -2.51 -15.96
CA ASN A 164 -5.03 -1.49 -16.80
C ASN A 164 -6.21 -0.75 -16.12
N LYS A 165 -6.27 -0.76 -14.78
CA LYS A 165 -7.29 -0.08 -13.97
C LYS A 165 -6.65 1.01 -13.13
N ILE A 166 -7.28 2.18 -13.13
CA ILE A 166 -6.87 3.33 -12.34
C ILE A 166 -8.04 3.88 -11.53
N PHE A 167 -7.71 4.50 -10.41
CA PHE A 167 -8.59 5.44 -9.72
C PHE A 167 -8.15 6.83 -10.15
N LEU A 168 -9.05 7.60 -10.77
CA LEU A 168 -8.74 8.92 -11.34
C LEU A 168 -9.61 9.98 -10.68
N LEU A 169 -8.96 10.94 -10.03
CA LEU A 169 -9.56 12.16 -9.53
C LEU A 169 -9.21 13.31 -10.47
N THR A 170 -10.21 14.14 -10.76
CA THR A 170 -10.04 15.37 -11.53
C THR A 170 -10.84 16.45 -10.83
N ASN A 171 -10.43 17.72 -10.90
CA ASN A 171 -11.38 18.78 -10.66
C ASN A 171 -12.30 18.87 -11.90
N ASN A 172 -13.48 18.29 -11.78
CA ASN A 172 -14.51 18.41 -12.81
C ASN A 172 -14.76 19.91 -13.08
N PRO A 173 -14.82 20.36 -14.35
CA PRO A 173 -15.17 21.74 -14.67
C PRO A 173 -16.55 22.14 -14.15
#